data_AF-A0A3A9W0N5-F1
#
_entry.id   AF-A0A3A9W0N5-F1
#
_cell.length_a   1.000
_cell.length_b   1.000
_cell.length_c   1.000
_cell.angle_alpha   90.00
_cell.angle_beta   90.00
_cell.angle_gamma   90.00
#
_symmetry.space_group_name_H-M   'P 1'
#
loop_
_entity.id
_entity.type
_entity.pdbx_description
1 polymer ?
#
loop_
_entity_poly.entity_id
_entity_poly.type
_entity_poly.pdbx_seq_one_letter_code
_entity_poly.pdbx_strand_id
1 'polypeptide(L)'
;MNARSPHDVWAYGSNGQDELAAHFDGRRWSRVELPELPSGGRFGSLGEIVAVRGGAWLAGDRWISSYRDGRWETTDLGSGHAIRDLQALSSHDIWAIGGAAALGERLRPVVKHWDGRAWSDMPPPTPGLRPIHLYAESDDSLWLIGDAVPWGENGPEYAMWHWDGEDWEQVDAPLDELTPSALAGDGRGGLWLTGDPEGFESPPFYWHHDGHGWDRVEGERVTGAPTHAYAIADLAPIGHTGRLWAVGGFTRLDDDGWANSYDLIQYSTR
;
A
#
# COMPACT_ATOMS: atom_id res chain seq x y z
N MET A 1 -7.67 -3.02 -2.39
CA MET A 1 -8.73 -2.46 -3.29
C MET A 1 -8.34 -1.04 -3.62
N ASN A 2 -8.76 -0.49 -4.75
CA ASN A 2 -8.35 0.86 -5.17
C ASN A 2 -9.46 1.58 -5.93
N ALA A 3 -9.64 2.87 -5.66
CA ALA A 3 -10.67 3.70 -6.25
C ALA A 3 -10.04 4.88 -6.99
N ARG A 4 -10.34 5.01 -8.29
CA ARG A 4 -10.02 6.23 -9.06
C ARG A 4 -11.13 7.27 -8.94
N SER A 5 -12.36 6.83 -8.73
CA SER A 5 -13.53 7.68 -8.54
C SER A 5 -14.66 6.88 -7.86
N PRO A 6 -15.75 7.54 -7.40
CA PRO A 6 -16.94 6.84 -6.87
C PRO A 6 -17.62 5.90 -7.87
N HIS A 7 -17.24 5.92 -9.15
CA HIS A 7 -17.80 5.09 -10.21
C HIS A 7 -16.78 4.19 -10.89
N ASP A 8 -15.58 4.08 -10.31
CA ASP A 8 -14.49 3.32 -10.88
C ASP A 8 -13.60 2.81 -9.74
N VAL A 9 -14.01 1.67 -9.19
CA VAL A 9 -13.33 1.00 -8.07
C VAL A 9 -13.02 -0.43 -8.46
N TRP A 10 -11.78 -0.82 -8.20
CA TRP A 10 -11.28 -2.15 -8.47
C TRP A 10 -10.89 -2.83 -7.16
N ALA A 11 -11.18 -4.12 -7.08
CA ALA A 11 -10.81 -4.95 -5.95
C ALA A 11 -10.13 -6.21 -6.45
N TYR A 12 -9.09 -6.60 -5.74
CA TYR A 12 -8.43 -7.88 -5.88
C TYR A 12 -8.40 -8.52 -4.50
N GLY A 13 -8.51 -9.85 -4.46
CA GLY A 13 -8.35 -10.62 -3.25
C GLY A 13 -7.95 -12.05 -3.57
N SER A 14 -7.30 -12.68 -2.60
CA SER A 14 -6.94 -14.09 -2.67
C SER A 14 -7.35 -14.82 -1.41
N ASN A 15 -7.64 -16.11 -1.54
CA ASN A 15 -7.84 -17.01 -0.42
C ASN A 15 -7.23 -18.38 -0.77
N GLY A 16 -6.03 -18.64 -0.27
CA GLY A 16 -5.32 -19.88 -0.56
C GLY A 16 -4.92 -19.98 -2.04
N GLN A 17 -5.63 -20.79 -2.81
CA GLN A 17 -5.39 -20.95 -4.25
C GLN A 17 -6.41 -20.22 -5.13
N ASP A 18 -7.44 -19.62 -4.53
CA ASP A 18 -8.45 -18.88 -5.27
C ASP A 18 -8.09 -17.39 -5.30
N GLU A 19 -8.20 -16.78 -6.49
CA GLU A 19 -7.98 -15.34 -6.70
C GLU A 19 -9.21 -14.74 -7.41
N LEU A 20 -9.52 -13.49 -7.10
CA LEU A 20 -10.65 -12.78 -7.68
C LEU A 20 -10.30 -11.32 -7.94
N ALA A 21 -10.72 -10.82 -9.11
CA ALA A 21 -10.87 -9.39 -9.36
C ALA A 21 -12.35 -9.00 -9.49
N ALA A 22 -12.68 -7.79 -9.05
CA ALA A 22 -14.01 -7.20 -9.22
C ALA A 22 -13.93 -5.71 -9.58
N HIS A 23 -14.88 -5.23 -10.37
CA HIS A 23 -15.03 -3.84 -10.77
C HIS A 23 -16.39 -3.28 -10.37
N PHE A 24 -16.38 -2.10 -9.76
CA PHE A 24 -17.56 -1.32 -9.44
C PHE A 24 -17.71 -0.16 -10.43
N ASP A 25 -18.83 -0.16 -11.15
CA ASP A 25 -19.17 0.84 -12.18
C ASP A 25 -19.92 2.07 -11.64
N GLY A 26 -19.96 2.24 -10.31
CA GLY A 26 -20.78 3.26 -9.64
C GLY A 26 -22.19 2.82 -9.27
N ARG A 27 -22.62 1.64 -9.73
CA ARG A 27 -23.95 1.09 -9.42
C ARG A 27 -23.88 -0.32 -8.88
N ARG A 28 -22.98 -1.15 -9.41
CA ARG A 28 -22.86 -2.55 -9.00
C ARG A 28 -21.44 -3.06 -9.16
N TRP A 29 -21.12 -4.06 -8.34
CA TRP A 29 -19.93 -4.88 -8.50
C TRP A 29 -20.16 -5.93 -9.58
N SER A 30 -19.16 -6.15 -10.40
CA SER A 30 -19.09 -7.24 -11.36
C SER A 30 -17.75 -7.95 -11.21
N ARG A 31 -17.74 -9.28 -11.35
CA ARG A 31 -16.49 -10.06 -11.36
C ARG A 31 -15.77 -9.81 -12.69
N VAL A 32 -14.46 -9.68 -12.61
CA VAL A 32 -13.57 -9.59 -13.77
C VAL A 32 -12.71 -10.85 -13.77
N GLU A 33 -12.74 -11.58 -14.87
CA GLU A 33 -11.92 -12.77 -15.03
C GLU A 33 -10.44 -12.37 -15.02
N LEU A 34 -9.62 -13.06 -14.24
CA LEU A 34 -8.19 -12.82 -14.13
C LEU A 34 -7.46 -13.29 -15.41
N PRO A 35 -6.27 -12.75 -15.74
CA PRO A 35 -5.49 -13.24 -16.86
C PRO A 35 -5.10 -14.71 -16.65
N GLU A 36 -5.10 -15.48 -17.73
CA GLU A 36 -4.48 -16.81 -17.71
C GLU A 36 -2.96 -16.65 -17.65
N LEU A 37 -2.37 -17.06 -16.52
CA LEU A 37 -0.94 -16.95 -16.30
C LEU A 37 -0.22 -18.26 -16.69
N PRO A 38 0.98 -18.19 -17.29
CA PRO A 38 1.77 -19.36 -17.64
C PRO A 38 1.94 -20.34 -16.46
N SER A 39 1.83 -21.63 -16.74
CA SER A 39 2.00 -22.72 -15.76
C SER A 39 1.06 -22.65 -14.54
N GLY A 40 -0.09 -21.98 -14.67
CA GLY A 40 -1.00 -21.77 -13.53
C GLY A 40 -0.42 -20.81 -12.49
N GLY A 41 0.33 -19.81 -12.97
CA GLY A 41 0.81 -18.71 -12.15
C GLY A 41 -0.35 -17.97 -11.46
N ARG A 42 0.00 -17.19 -10.45
CA ARG A 42 -0.95 -16.46 -9.60
C ARG A 42 -0.31 -15.15 -9.15
N PHE A 43 -1.10 -14.15 -8.75
CA PHE A 43 -0.56 -12.90 -8.22
C PHE A 43 -0.20 -13.01 -6.72
N GLY A 44 -0.77 -13.98 -6.03
CA GLY A 44 -0.49 -14.28 -4.63
C GLY A 44 -1.24 -13.38 -3.65
N SER A 45 -0.97 -13.61 -2.37
CA SER A 45 -1.64 -12.91 -1.26
C SER A 45 -1.26 -11.45 -1.10
N LEU A 46 -0.15 -11.04 -1.72
CA LEU A 46 0.33 -9.66 -1.74
C LEU A 46 -0.01 -8.96 -3.06
N GLY A 47 -0.89 -9.54 -3.88
CA GLY A 47 -1.28 -8.92 -5.13
C GLY A 47 -1.96 -7.58 -4.91
N GLU A 48 -1.52 -6.57 -5.63
CA GLU A 48 -2.04 -5.21 -5.55
C GLU A 48 -2.74 -4.80 -6.85
N ILE A 49 -3.85 -4.09 -6.71
CA ILE A 49 -4.64 -3.61 -7.84
C ILE A 49 -4.79 -2.09 -7.77
N VAL A 50 -4.47 -1.40 -8.85
CA VAL A 50 -4.65 0.05 -8.98
C VAL A 50 -5.57 0.38 -10.15
N ALA A 51 -6.57 1.21 -9.91
CA ALA A 51 -7.53 1.65 -10.90
C ALA A 51 -6.94 2.77 -11.76
N VAL A 52 -7.07 2.65 -13.08
CA VAL A 52 -6.66 3.70 -14.03
C VAL A 52 -7.82 4.08 -14.94
N ARG A 53 -7.70 5.18 -15.67
CA ARG A 53 -8.75 5.56 -16.63
C ARG A 53 -8.94 4.44 -17.65
N GLY A 54 -10.15 3.85 -17.65
CA GLY A 54 -10.55 2.83 -18.61
C GLY A 54 -10.06 1.42 -18.28
N GLY A 55 -9.54 1.17 -17.08
CA GLY A 55 -8.95 -0.11 -16.74
C GLY A 55 -8.37 -0.21 -15.33
N ALA A 56 -7.51 -1.20 -15.14
CA ALA A 56 -6.74 -1.38 -13.92
C ALA A 56 -5.39 -2.02 -14.23
N TRP A 57 -4.49 -1.95 -13.26
CA TRP A 57 -3.28 -2.74 -13.22
C TRP A 57 -3.31 -3.62 -12.00
N LEU A 58 -2.88 -4.87 -12.17
CA LEU A 58 -2.77 -5.88 -11.12
C LEU A 58 -1.33 -6.41 -11.14
N ALA A 59 -0.64 -6.35 -10.01
CA ALA A 59 0.70 -6.88 -9.88
C ALA A 59 0.82 -7.74 -8.63
N GLY A 60 1.79 -8.64 -8.62
CA GLY A 60 2.07 -9.48 -7.46
C GLY A 60 3.28 -10.36 -7.71
N ASP A 61 3.19 -11.62 -7.31
CA ASP A 61 4.20 -12.65 -7.56
C ASP A 61 4.51 -12.72 -9.06
N ARG A 62 5.74 -12.36 -9.47
CA ARG A 62 6.28 -12.46 -10.85
C ARG A 62 5.55 -11.67 -11.94
N TRP A 63 4.28 -11.30 -11.78
CA TRP A 63 3.44 -10.78 -12.85
C TRP A 63 3.04 -9.34 -12.61
N ILE A 64 3.01 -8.56 -13.69
CA ILE A 64 2.31 -7.28 -13.77
C ILE A 64 1.38 -7.35 -14.97
N SER A 65 0.09 -7.13 -14.76
CA SER A 65 -0.93 -7.21 -15.79
C SER A 65 -1.74 -5.92 -15.87
N SER A 66 -2.01 -5.45 -17.09
CA SER A 66 -2.90 -4.32 -17.35
C SER A 66 -4.20 -4.80 -17.97
N TYR A 67 -5.33 -4.32 -17.46
CA TYR A 67 -6.65 -4.58 -18.01
C TYR A 67 -7.14 -3.36 -18.78
N ARG A 68 -7.41 -3.51 -20.07
CA ARG A 68 -7.96 -2.46 -20.94
C ARG A 68 -8.87 -3.09 -21.98
N ASP A 69 -9.97 -2.42 -22.31
CA ASP A 69 -10.92 -2.84 -23.36
C ASP A 69 -11.38 -4.32 -23.25
N GLY A 70 -11.60 -4.79 -22.02
CA GLY A 70 -12.08 -6.14 -21.76
C GLY A 70 -10.99 -7.23 -21.81
N ARG A 71 -9.71 -6.86 -21.85
CA ARG A 71 -8.60 -7.81 -22.00
C ARG A 71 -7.46 -7.49 -21.05
N TRP A 72 -6.80 -8.54 -20.60
CA TRP A 72 -5.55 -8.44 -19.86
C TRP A 72 -4.35 -8.58 -20.79
N GLU A 73 -3.32 -7.79 -20.52
CA GLU A 73 -1.98 -7.93 -21.06
C GLU A 73 -1.01 -8.11 -19.90
N THR A 74 -0.21 -9.18 -19.92
CA THR A 74 0.64 -9.59 -18.81
C THR A 74 2.12 -9.49 -19.18
N THR A 75 2.90 -8.88 -18.30
CA THR A 75 4.36 -8.86 -18.32
C THR A 75 4.91 -9.85 -17.28
N ASP A 76 5.85 -10.69 -17.70
CA ASP A 76 6.61 -11.59 -16.84
C ASP A 76 7.86 -10.89 -16.32
N LEU A 77 7.95 -10.68 -15.01
CA LEU A 77 9.14 -10.12 -14.37
C LEU A 77 10.24 -11.17 -14.16
N GLY A 78 9.91 -12.46 -14.25
CA GLY A 78 10.79 -13.58 -13.94
C GLY A 78 10.66 -14.08 -12.50
N SER A 79 11.08 -15.33 -12.29
CA SER A 79 10.97 -15.99 -10.98
C SER A 79 11.69 -15.23 -9.87
N GLY A 80 11.08 -15.18 -8.68
CA GLY A 80 11.66 -14.54 -7.50
C GLY A 80 11.27 -13.08 -7.31
N HIS A 81 10.60 -12.45 -8.28
CA HIS A 81 9.99 -11.13 -8.11
C HIS A 81 8.67 -11.21 -7.35
N ALA A 82 8.43 -10.23 -6.49
CA ALA A 82 7.15 -9.96 -5.86
C ALA A 82 6.95 -8.45 -5.80
N ILE A 83 5.97 -7.95 -6.55
CA ILE A 83 5.48 -6.57 -6.41
C ILE A 83 4.58 -6.51 -5.18
N ARG A 84 4.76 -5.45 -4.38
CA ARG A 84 4.08 -5.25 -3.10
C ARG A 84 3.19 -4.02 -3.08
N ASP A 85 3.45 -3.06 -3.96
CA ASP A 85 2.65 -1.85 -4.07
C ASP A 85 2.66 -1.32 -5.51
N LEU A 86 1.55 -0.69 -5.89
CA LEU A 86 1.30 -0.05 -7.16
C LEU A 86 0.67 1.33 -6.95
N GLN A 87 1.27 2.36 -7.52
CA GLN A 87 0.72 3.71 -7.53
C GLN A 87 0.53 4.18 -8.96
N ALA A 88 -0.66 4.67 -9.30
CA ALA A 88 -0.97 5.17 -10.63
C ALA A 88 -1.34 6.65 -10.59
N LEU A 89 -0.49 7.48 -11.19
CA LEU A 89 -0.77 8.89 -11.45
C LEU A 89 -1.67 9.03 -12.67
N SER A 90 -1.49 8.15 -13.66
CA SER A 90 -2.33 8.07 -14.85
C SER A 90 -2.30 6.67 -15.48
N SER A 91 -3.02 6.47 -16.59
CA SER A 91 -2.92 5.23 -17.39
C SER A 91 -1.57 5.05 -18.12
N HIS A 92 -0.71 6.08 -18.07
CA HIS A 92 0.60 6.15 -18.71
C HIS A 92 1.72 6.48 -17.73
N ASP A 93 1.43 6.48 -16.43
CA ASP A 93 2.39 6.85 -15.40
C ASP A 93 2.05 6.07 -14.13
N ILE A 94 2.78 4.99 -13.94
CA ILE A 94 2.52 4.01 -12.89
C ILE A 94 3.84 3.55 -12.32
N TRP A 95 3.88 3.45 -11.01
CA TRP A 95 5.03 3.02 -10.25
C TRP A 95 4.71 1.72 -9.54
N ALA A 96 5.69 0.82 -9.52
CA ALA A 96 5.60 -0.46 -8.84
C ALA A 96 6.83 -0.65 -7.97
N ILE A 97 6.62 -1.06 -6.72
CA ILE A 97 7.71 -1.40 -5.81
C ILE A 97 7.57 -2.83 -5.29
N GLY A 98 8.68 -3.40 -4.86
CA GLY A 98 8.70 -4.70 -4.22
C GLY A 98 10.10 -5.24 -4.08
N GLY A 99 10.25 -6.54 -4.22
CA GLY A 99 11.56 -7.18 -4.10
C GLY A 99 11.74 -8.35 -5.05
N ALA A 100 13.00 -8.69 -5.30
CA ALA A 100 13.42 -9.84 -6.07
C ALA A 100 14.46 -10.64 -5.30
N ALA A 101 14.25 -11.94 -5.15
CA ALA A 101 15.24 -12.85 -4.56
C ALA A 101 15.20 -14.20 -5.26
N ALA A 102 16.36 -14.70 -5.71
CA ALA A 102 16.49 -16.10 -6.06
C ALA A 102 16.71 -16.93 -4.77
N LEU A 103 16.49 -18.25 -4.87
CA LEU A 103 16.68 -19.15 -3.75
C LEU A 103 18.12 -19.05 -3.21
N GLY A 104 18.26 -18.65 -1.95
CA GLY A 104 19.57 -18.49 -1.29
C GLY A 104 20.28 -17.17 -1.59
N GLU A 105 19.68 -16.25 -2.35
CA GLU A 105 20.21 -14.91 -2.57
C GLU A 105 19.60 -13.87 -1.63
N ARG A 106 20.30 -12.75 -1.44
CA ARG A 106 19.77 -11.60 -0.72
C ARG A 106 18.66 -10.94 -1.53
N LEU A 107 17.68 -10.39 -0.81
CA LEU A 107 16.63 -9.56 -1.40
C LEU A 107 17.26 -8.36 -2.14
N ARG A 108 16.83 -8.15 -3.36
CA ARG A 108 17.08 -6.93 -4.14
C ARG A 108 15.79 -6.09 -4.17
N PRO A 109 15.85 -4.80 -3.82
CA PRO A 109 14.71 -3.92 -4.00
C PRO A 109 14.35 -3.82 -5.49
N VAL A 110 13.06 -3.71 -5.77
CA VAL A 110 12.51 -3.49 -7.11
C VAL A 110 11.77 -2.16 -7.08
N VAL A 111 12.14 -1.26 -7.97
CA VAL A 111 11.40 -0.03 -8.28
C VAL A 111 11.24 0.00 -9.79
N LYS A 112 10.02 0.09 -10.29
CA LYS A 112 9.71 0.10 -11.72
C LYS A 112 8.78 1.25 -12.06
N HIS A 113 8.98 1.84 -13.23
CA HIS A 113 8.15 2.91 -13.77
C HIS A 113 7.59 2.54 -15.14
N TRP A 114 6.30 2.76 -15.34
CA TRP A 114 5.61 2.64 -16.61
C TRP A 114 5.39 4.03 -17.20
N ASP A 115 6.00 4.28 -18.36
CA ASP A 115 5.96 5.58 -19.05
C ASP A 115 4.83 5.69 -20.10
N GLY A 116 3.90 4.74 -20.10
CA GLY A 116 2.86 4.63 -21.13
C GLY A 116 3.22 3.68 -22.28
N ARG A 117 4.46 3.21 -22.35
CA ARG A 117 4.96 2.34 -23.43
C ARG A 117 5.65 1.09 -22.90
N ALA A 118 6.49 1.23 -21.89
CA ALA A 118 7.26 0.14 -21.32
C ALA A 118 7.51 0.34 -19.83
N TRP A 119 7.71 -0.79 -19.13
CA TRP A 119 8.26 -0.78 -17.78
C TRP A 119 9.76 -0.61 -17.84
N SER A 120 10.30 0.31 -17.04
CA SER A 120 11.73 0.52 -16.85
C SER A 120 12.09 0.29 -15.39
N ASP A 121 13.28 -0.26 -15.14
CA ASP A 121 13.86 -0.35 -13.79
C ASP A 121 14.39 1.02 -13.36
N MET A 122 14.07 1.40 -12.13
CA MET A 122 14.48 2.65 -11.51
C MET A 122 15.48 2.37 -10.37
N PRO A 123 16.41 3.29 -10.07
CA PRO A 123 17.32 3.11 -8.95
C PRO A 123 16.53 3.01 -7.63
N PRO A 124 16.82 2.03 -6.76
CA PRO A 124 16.24 1.99 -5.43
C PRO A 124 16.93 3.01 -4.50
N PRO A 125 16.28 3.45 -3.41
CA PRO A 125 16.89 4.39 -2.46
C PRO A 125 18.20 3.89 -1.86
N THR A 126 18.28 2.60 -1.54
CA THR A 126 19.50 1.98 -1.00
C THR A 126 19.54 0.47 -1.29
N PRO A 127 20.73 -0.14 -1.47
CA PRO A 127 20.85 -1.59 -1.60
C PRO A 127 20.30 -2.33 -0.37
N GLY A 128 19.61 -3.44 -0.61
CA GLY A 128 19.08 -4.28 0.48
C GLY A 128 17.84 -3.72 1.19
N LEU A 129 17.29 -2.61 0.70
CA LEU A 129 15.97 -2.14 1.09
C LEU A 129 14.90 -3.18 0.72
N ARG A 130 13.95 -3.38 1.62
CA ARG A 130 12.68 -4.01 1.33
C ARG A 130 11.59 -2.93 1.31
N PRO A 131 11.14 -2.50 0.12
CA PRO A 131 10.03 -1.57 -0.02
C PRO A 131 8.74 -2.18 0.52
N ILE A 132 7.93 -1.36 1.18
CA ILE A 132 6.65 -1.76 1.79
C ILE A 132 5.52 -0.91 1.23
N HIS A 133 5.62 0.42 1.35
CA HIS A 133 4.61 1.36 0.88
C HIS A 133 5.23 2.38 -0.07
N LEU A 134 4.48 2.74 -1.10
CA LEU A 134 4.80 3.80 -2.04
C LEU A 134 3.60 4.74 -2.12
N TYR A 135 3.88 6.05 -2.09
CA TYR A 135 2.95 7.07 -2.50
C TYR A 135 3.58 7.88 -3.63
N ALA A 136 2.88 7.96 -4.76
CA ALA A 136 3.27 8.81 -5.88
C ALA A 136 2.43 10.08 -5.84
N GLU A 137 3.07 11.22 -5.67
CA GLU A 137 2.43 12.53 -5.77
C GLU A 137 2.47 13.05 -7.21
N SER A 138 3.63 12.90 -7.84
CA SER A 138 3.92 13.23 -9.24
C SER A 138 5.03 12.29 -9.76
N ASP A 139 5.37 12.41 -11.04
CA ASP A 139 6.46 11.65 -11.67
C ASP A 139 7.85 12.01 -11.10
N ASP A 140 7.95 13.17 -10.47
CA ASP A 140 9.15 13.71 -9.80
C ASP A 140 9.03 13.82 -8.27
N SER A 141 7.95 13.29 -7.66
CA SER A 141 7.77 13.30 -6.21
C SER A 141 7.16 11.98 -5.74
N LEU A 142 8.00 11.10 -5.21
CA LEU A 142 7.58 9.80 -4.65
C LEU A 142 8.01 9.66 -3.21
N TRP A 143 7.17 9.06 -2.39
CA TRP A 143 7.44 8.77 -0.99
C TRP A 143 7.41 7.26 -0.78
N LEU A 144 8.50 6.71 -0.25
CA LEU A 144 8.66 5.27 -0.06
C LEU A 144 8.98 4.97 1.39
N ILE A 145 8.28 4.00 1.98
CA ILE A 145 8.63 3.40 3.27
C ILE A 145 9.12 1.98 3.05
N GLY A 146 10.19 1.62 3.74
CA GLY A 146 10.73 0.28 3.73
C GLY A 146 11.70 0.03 4.87
N ASP A 147 12.19 -1.20 4.97
CA ASP A 147 13.15 -1.60 5.98
C ASP A 147 14.43 -2.18 5.38
N ALA A 148 15.57 -1.95 6.04
CA ALA A 148 16.86 -2.46 5.58
C ALA A 148 17.06 -3.94 5.97
N VAL A 149 17.50 -4.77 5.01
CA VAL A 149 17.73 -6.21 5.21
C VAL A 149 19.22 -6.59 4.98
N PRO A 150 19.83 -7.39 5.87
CA PRO A 150 19.26 -8.11 7.00
C PRO A 150 18.88 -7.19 8.15
N TRP A 151 17.82 -7.57 8.88
CA TRP A 151 17.43 -6.90 10.11
C TRP A 151 18.53 -7.00 11.17
N GLY A 152 18.65 -5.98 12.01
CA GLY A 152 19.45 -6.02 13.22
C GLY A 152 18.83 -6.91 14.29
N GLU A 153 19.48 -7.01 15.45
CA GLU A 153 19.01 -7.81 16.60
C GLU A 153 17.64 -7.37 17.13
N ASN A 154 17.22 -6.13 16.83
CA ASN A 154 16.01 -5.50 17.35
C ASN A 154 14.82 -5.57 16.38
N GLY A 155 14.95 -6.23 15.23
CA GLY A 155 13.89 -6.33 14.22
C GLY A 155 14.05 -5.34 13.05
N PRO A 156 12.97 -5.07 12.29
CA PRO A 156 13.02 -4.16 11.15
C PRO A 156 13.22 -2.71 11.61
N GLU A 157 14.15 -2.01 10.97
CA GLU A 157 14.33 -0.57 11.10
C GLU A 157 13.69 0.09 9.87
N TYR A 158 12.50 0.68 10.06
CA TYR A 158 11.80 1.36 8.98
C TYR A 158 12.37 2.75 8.77
N ALA A 159 12.49 3.14 7.50
CA ALA A 159 12.84 4.50 7.12
C ALA A 159 11.96 4.97 5.96
N MET A 160 11.97 6.28 5.75
CA MET A 160 11.26 6.95 4.67
C MET A 160 12.26 7.56 3.70
N TRP A 161 11.96 7.47 2.42
CA TRP A 161 12.72 8.11 1.35
C TRP A 161 11.80 8.94 0.47
N HIS A 162 12.31 10.07 0.00
CA HIS A 162 11.68 10.96 -0.98
C HIS A 162 12.49 10.94 -2.26
N TRP A 163 11.82 10.73 -3.39
CA TRP A 163 12.38 10.88 -4.74
C TRP A 163 12.03 12.28 -5.24
N ASP A 164 13.03 13.03 -5.70
CA ASP A 164 12.88 14.42 -6.16
C ASP A 164 12.88 14.59 -7.69
N GLY A 165 12.80 13.47 -8.43
CA GLY A 165 12.92 13.42 -9.89
C GLY A 165 14.30 13.01 -10.38
N GLU A 166 15.33 13.09 -9.54
CA GLU A 166 16.70 12.75 -9.90
C GLU A 166 17.32 11.71 -8.95
N ASP A 167 17.15 11.88 -7.64
CA ASP A 167 17.76 11.04 -6.62
C ASP A 167 16.79 10.77 -5.44
N TRP A 168 17.11 9.74 -4.66
CA TRP A 168 16.40 9.45 -3.41
C TRP A 168 17.13 10.07 -2.22
N GLU A 169 16.40 10.79 -1.39
CA GLU A 169 16.87 11.30 -0.10
C GLU A 169 16.14 10.58 1.05
N GLN A 170 16.88 10.17 2.09
CA GLN A 170 16.27 9.64 3.30
C GLN A 170 15.73 10.81 4.14
N VAL A 171 14.47 10.73 4.54
CA VAL A 171 13.77 11.79 5.28
C VAL A 171 13.52 11.34 6.72
N ASP A 172 13.74 12.25 7.67
CA ASP A 172 13.38 12.03 9.06
C ASP A 172 11.86 11.89 9.19
N ALA A 173 11.40 10.72 9.61
CA ALA A 173 9.99 10.39 9.82
C ALA A 173 9.82 9.64 11.14
N PRO A 174 8.68 9.81 11.84
CA PRO A 174 8.43 9.20 13.15
C PRO A 174 8.08 7.71 13.02
N LEU A 175 9.07 6.91 12.64
CA LEU A 175 8.93 5.48 12.31
C LEU A 175 9.52 4.53 13.37
N ASP A 176 10.28 5.04 14.34
CA ASP A 176 11.05 4.24 15.30
C ASP A 176 10.21 3.22 16.12
N GLU A 177 8.93 3.53 16.33
CA GLU A 177 7.99 2.70 17.10
C GLU A 177 6.80 2.20 16.26
N LEU A 178 6.85 2.43 14.94
CA LEU A 178 5.73 2.15 14.05
C LEU A 178 6.01 0.91 13.20
N THR A 179 5.07 -0.03 13.15
CA THR A 179 5.01 -1.00 12.04
C THR A 179 4.10 -0.44 10.96
N PRO A 180 4.63 0.14 9.86
CA PRO A 180 3.84 0.92 8.91
C PRO A 180 2.81 0.05 8.20
N SER A 181 1.54 0.45 8.24
CA SER A 181 0.46 -0.29 7.60
C SER A 181 -0.22 0.49 6.47
N ALA A 182 -0.11 1.83 6.46
CA ALA A 182 -0.57 2.64 5.34
C ALA A 182 0.20 3.96 5.23
N LEU A 183 0.37 4.42 3.99
CA LEU A 183 0.92 5.72 3.60
C LEU A 183 0.01 6.32 2.52
N ALA A 184 -0.40 7.57 2.70
CA ALA A 184 -1.18 8.30 1.70
C ALA A 184 -0.83 9.78 1.73
N GLY A 185 -0.90 10.48 0.60
CA GLY A 185 -0.76 11.94 0.59
C GLY A 185 -2.05 12.69 0.33
N ASP A 186 -2.03 13.99 0.61
CA ASP A 186 -3.13 14.91 0.34
C ASP A 186 -3.09 15.53 -1.07
N GLY A 187 -2.03 15.22 -1.83
CA GLY A 187 -1.77 15.67 -3.21
C GLY A 187 -1.19 17.08 -3.33
N ARG A 188 -0.70 17.68 -2.24
CA ARG A 188 -0.06 19.02 -2.22
C ARG A 188 1.13 19.12 -1.26
N GLY A 189 1.85 18.02 -1.07
CA GLY A 189 3.05 17.90 -0.23
C GLY A 189 2.76 17.40 1.18
N GLY A 190 1.48 17.17 1.53
CA GLY A 190 1.09 16.61 2.81
C GLY A 190 1.04 15.09 2.78
N LEU A 191 1.47 14.44 3.86
CA LEU A 191 1.48 12.98 4.01
C LEU A 191 0.75 12.56 5.27
N TRP A 192 0.15 11.38 5.19
CA TRP A 192 -0.49 10.67 6.29
C TRP A 192 0.08 9.27 6.37
N LEU A 193 0.48 8.90 7.59
CA LEU A 193 1.09 7.63 7.90
C LEU A 193 0.42 7.03 9.12
N THR A 194 0.20 5.73 9.10
CA THR A 194 -0.22 4.98 10.29
C THR A 194 0.39 3.58 10.26
N GLY A 195 0.25 2.89 11.38
CA GLY A 195 0.81 1.58 11.64
C GLY A 195 0.24 1.01 12.91
N ASP A 196 0.70 -0.18 13.31
CA ASP A 196 0.32 -0.76 14.59
C ASP A 196 0.95 0.07 15.72
N PRO A 197 0.14 0.80 16.52
CA PRO A 197 0.63 1.71 17.52
C PRO A 197 0.93 0.96 18.81
N GLU A 198 2.15 0.46 18.98
CA GLU A 198 2.70 0.01 20.26
C GLU A 198 1.79 -0.91 21.11
N GLY A 199 1.08 -1.85 20.48
CA GLY A 199 0.42 -2.94 21.19
C GLY A 199 -0.82 -2.55 22.02
N PHE A 200 -1.16 -3.43 22.96
CA PHE A 200 -2.50 -3.53 23.53
C PHE A 200 -3.00 -2.21 24.17
N GLU A 201 -4.24 -1.83 23.86
CA GLU A 201 -5.07 -0.76 24.48
C GLU A 201 -4.87 0.70 24.03
N SER A 202 -3.91 0.99 23.15
CA SER A 202 -3.74 2.35 22.58
C SER A 202 -4.84 2.68 21.55
N PRO A 203 -5.35 3.93 21.50
CA PRO A 203 -6.21 4.35 20.39
C PRO A 203 -5.39 4.36 19.07
N PRO A 204 -6.05 4.26 17.89
CA PRO A 204 -5.33 4.43 16.65
C PRO A 204 -4.75 5.85 16.63
N PHE A 205 -3.56 6.01 16.08
CA PHE A 205 -2.99 7.33 15.81
C PHE A 205 -2.47 7.40 14.38
N TYR A 206 -2.35 8.63 13.92
CA TYR A 206 -1.88 8.96 12.59
C TYR A 206 -0.76 9.98 12.74
N TRP A 207 0.24 9.91 11.87
CA TRP A 207 1.22 10.96 11.68
C TRP A 207 0.81 11.77 10.46
N HIS A 208 0.75 13.08 10.60
CA HIS A 208 0.48 14.02 9.53
C HIS A 208 1.71 14.88 9.27
N HIS A 209 2.22 14.86 8.04
CA HIS A 209 3.23 15.80 7.58
C HIS A 209 2.54 16.93 6.82
N ASP A 210 2.75 18.17 7.23
CA ASP A 210 2.13 19.36 6.61
C ASP A 210 3.02 20.03 5.53
N GLY A 211 4.16 19.42 5.21
CA GLY A 211 5.20 19.99 4.35
C GLY A 211 6.36 20.62 5.11
N HIS A 212 6.24 20.80 6.43
CA HIS A 212 7.29 21.36 7.29
C HIS A 212 7.67 20.45 8.45
N GLY A 213 6.71 19.71 9.01
CA GLY A 213 6.97 18.80 10.12
C GLY A 213 5.87 17.78 10.32
N TRP A 214 6.16 16.84 11.22
CA TRP A 214 5.26 15.76 11.59
C TRP A 214 4.50 16.07 12.88
N ASP A 215 3.18 15.99 12.81
CA ASP A 215 2.28 16.08 13.94
C ASP A 215 1.57 14.75 14.19
N ARG A 216 1.45 14.36 15.47
CA ARG A 216 0.67 13.20 15.87
C ARG A 216 -0.79 13.58 16.00
N VAL A 217 -1.65 12.86 15.29
CA VAL A 217 -3.11 13.01 15.32
C VAL A 217 -3.71 11.77 15.96
N GLU A 218 -4.39 11.96 17.10
CA GLU A 218 -5.11 10.87 17.76
C GLU A 218 -6.41 10.53 17.02
N GLY A 219 -6.62 9.24 16.78
CA GLY A 219 -7.88 8.70 16.30
C GLY A 219 -8.89 8.49 17.43
N GLU A 220 -10.16 8.33 17.04
CA GLU A 220 -11.23 8.17 18.02
C GLU A 220 -11.23 6.77 18.64
N ARG A 221 -11.36 6.68 19.96
CA ARG A 221 -11.53 5.39 20.64
C ARG A 221 -12.97 4.92 20.47
N VAL A 222 -13.17 3.66 20.08
CA VAL A 222 -14.50 3.06 20.08
C VAL A 222 -14.96 2.87 21.54
N THR A 223 -16.07 3.50 21.90
CA THR A 223 -16.62 3.48 23.28
C THR A 223 -17.41 2.20 23.57
N GLY A 224 -17.48 1.79 24.86
CA GLY A 224 -18.47 0.82 25.35
C GLY A 224 -17.92 -0.55 25.80
N ALA A 225 -16.63 -0.83 25.64
CA ALA A 225 -15.91 -2.00 26.17
C ALA A 225 -14.39 -1.76 26.06
N PRO A 226 -13.55 -2.47 26.83
CA PRO A 226 -12.09 -2.38 26.66
C PRO A 226 -11.70 -2.86 25.26
N THR A 227 -11.30 -1.90 24.43
CA THR A 227 -10.77 -2.16 23.09
C THR A 227 -9.27 -2.40 23.19
N HIS A 228 -8.82 -3.51 22.62
CA HIS A 228 -7.50 -4.08 22.89
C HIS A 228 -6.49 -3.81 21.80
N ALA A 229 -6.89 -3.69 20.53
CA ALA A 229 -5.97 -3.36 19.45
C ALA A 229 -6.72 -2.72 18.29
N TYR A 230 -6.05 -1.84 17.55
CA TYR A 230 -6.53 -1.27 16.30
C TYR A 230 -5.56 -1.65 15.19
N ALA A 231 -6.09 -2.04 14.04
CA ALA A 231 -5.31 -2.34 12.85
C ALA A 231 -5.88 -1.50 11.71
N ILE A 232 -5.25 -0.36 11.42
CA ILE A 232 -5.63 0.47 10.28
C ILE A 232 -4.99 -0.12 9.03
N ALA A 233 -5.82 -0.40 8.03
CA ALA A 233 -5.40 -1.03 6.79
C ALA A 233 -5.19 -0.03 5.65
N ASP A 234 -5.91 1.09 5.66
CA ASP A 234 -5.83 2.08 4.58
C ASP A 234 -6.28 3.48 5.05
N LEU A 235 -5.80 4.51 4.35
CA LEU A 235 -6.03 5.93 4.62
C LEU A 235 -6.49 6.65 3.36
N ALA A 236 -7.45 7.56 3.52
CA ALA A 236 -7.93 8.44 2.46
C ALA A 236 -8.01 9.89 2.95
N PRO A 237 -6.92 10.66 2.79
CA PRO A 237 -6.89 12.09 3.09
C PRO A 237 -7.96 12.87 2.30
N ILE A 238 -8.57 13.87 2.93
CA ILE A 238 -9.67 14.66 2.39
C ILE A 238 -9.12 16.00 1.91
N GLY A 239 -8.39 15.95 0.80
CA GLY A 239 -7.64 17.10 0.29
C GLY A 239 -6.84 17.79 1.40
N HIS A 240 -6.77 19.12 1.35
CA HIS A 240 -5.99 19.96 2.26
C HIS A 240 -6.72 20.34 3.56
N THR A 241 -7.69 19.53 3.99
CA THR A 241 -8.48 19.87 5.20
C THR A 241 -7.75 19.53 6.49
N GLY A 242 -6.59 18.85 6.41
CA GLY A 242 -5.95 18.22 7.56
C GLY A 242 -6.76 17.04 8.11
N ARG A 243 -7.68 16.47 7.31
CA ARG A 243 -8.54 15.37 7.73
C ARG A 243 -8.42 14.16 6.82
N LEU A 244 -8.79 13.00 7.35
CA LEU A 244 -8.78 11.73 6.62
C LEU A 244 -9.98 10.85 6.97
N TRP A 245 -10.24 9.90 6.06
CA TRP A 245 -10.91 8.65 6.41
C TRP A 245 -9.87 7.55 6.63
N ALA A 246 -10.11 6.70 7.62
CA ALA A 246 -9.32 5.50 7.87
C ALA A 246 -10.24 4.29 7.88
N VAL A 247 -9.75 3.18 7.34
CA VAL A 247 -10.45 1.89 7.39
C VAL A 247 -9.53 0.81 7.94
N GLY A 248 -10.11 -0.19 8.59
CA GLY A 248 -9.36 -1.25 9.20
C GLY A 248 -10.23 -2.10 10.10
N GLY A 249 -9.66 -2.55 11.22
CA GLY A 249 -10.40 -3.26 12.25
C GLY A 249 -9.94 -2.94 13.66
N PHE A 250 -10.67 -3.45 14.63
CA PHE A 250 -10.28 -3.43 16.03
C PHE A 250 -10.65 -4.75 16.73
N THR A 251 -9.91 -5.09 17.77
CA THR A 251 -10.13 -6.30 18.57
C THR A 251 -10.65 -5.93 19.96
N ARG A 252 -11.63 -6.69 20.45
CA ARG A 252 -12.12 -6.63 21.82
C ARG A 252 -11.94 -7.98 22.50
N LEU A 253 -11.62 -7.97 23.79
CA LEU A 253 -11.78 -9.15 24.62
C LEU A 253 -13.18 -9.12 25.24
N ASP A 254 -13.85 -10.27 25.22
CA ASP A 254 -15.05 -10.48 26.02
C ASP A 254 -14.70 -10.87 27.47
N ASP A 255 -15.73 -11.01 28.31
CA ASP A 255 -15.58 -11.33 29.74
C ASP A 255 -14.91 -12.70 29.98
N ASP A 256 -14.92 -13.58 28.98
CA ASP A 256 -14.28 -14.90 28.98
C ASP A 256 -12.83 -14.85 28.45
N GLY A 257 -12.35 -13.68 28.01
CA GLY A 257 -11.00 -13.46 27.50
C GLY A 257 -10.81 -13.82 26.03
N TRP A 258 -11.89 -14.05 25.26
CA TRP A 258 -11.79 -14.31 23.82
C TRP A 258 -11.67 -13.02 23.01
N ALA A 259 -10.73 -13.03 22.07
CA ALA A 259 -10.52 -11.95 21.12
C ALA A 259 -11.54 -12.02 19.97
N ASN A 260 -12.35 -10.97 19.84
CA ASN A 260 -13.31 -10.78 18.77
C ASN A 260 -12.90 -9.58 17.92
N SER A 261 -12.78 -9.78 16.60
CA SER A 261 -12.37 -8.75 15.64
C SER A 261 -13.59 -8.13 14.96
N TYR A 262 -13.54 -6.82 14.75
CA TYR A 262 -14.61 -6.03 14.17
C TYR A 262 -14.05 -5.06 13.13
N ASP A 263 -14.85 -4.73 12.12
CA ASP A 263 -14.49 -3.74 11.12
C ASP A 263 -14.55 -2.32 11.68
N LEU A 264 -13.70 -1.45 11.15
CA LEU A 264 -13.57 -0.06 11.54
C LEU A 264 -13.61 0.85 10.32
N ILE A 265 -14.42 1.91 10.40
CA ILE A 265 -14.35 3.07 9.52
C ILE A 265 -14.34 4.30 10.42
N GLN A 266 -13.32 5.14 10.30
CA GLN A 266 -13.16 6.36 11.10
C GLN A 266 -12.95 7.59 10.22
N TYR A 267 -13.42 8.71 10.74
CA TYR A 267 -13.20 10.04 10.21
C TYR A 267 -12.38 10.84 11.22
N SER A 268 -11.29 11.49 10.80
CA SER A 268 -10.56 12.35 11.72
C SER A 268 -11.36 13.63 11.97
N THR A 269 -11.65 13.90 13.24
CA THR A 269 -12.44 15.07 13.66
C THR A 269 -11.59 16.32 13.89
N ARG A 270 -10.27 16.19 13.80
CA ARG A 270 -9.28 17.28 13.84
C ARG A 270 -8.27 17.09 12.72
#